data_AF-A0A0R3W1K3-F1
#
_entry.id   AF-A0A0R3W1K3-F1
#
_cell.length_a   1.000
_cell.length_b   1.000
_cell.length_c   1.000
_cell.angle_alpha   90.00
_cell.angle_beta   90.00
_cell.angle_gamma   90.00
#
_symmetry.space_group_name_H-M   'P 1'
#
loop_
_entity.id
_entity.type
_entity.pdbx_description
1 polymer ?
#
loop_
_entity_poly.entity_id
_entity_poly.type
_entity_poly.pdbx_seq_one_letter_code
_entity_poly.pdbx_strand_id
1 'polypeptide(L)'
;MEAKLARAVQAIQSSNYSLSTILQLQERGFDFAQLSGQIVCELVARNFGLGLKILLSCGVKLDCVDPASGNSPLILLAAEGLCGPVRCLIGHVPVEHLHHINRSTNSVLSLLLARGHSHCGCLETLLQRFSSSTLIHLKDPCNRVILSVADLLEQIKTSAIDRIAGVFKLWISVNFIDLEDVPVVVRPQAYEVCAMKISILDTETRKKTYELLLQRTIGTVVKDCLSGWTSPQTIRTSTSKCFELFSKLLILGRLNVSFLEDCQREVDAAYSIDRPKPLEASQIRQLDHLQDGLLDAFEPLAPLKLLTILCVRRQLQRAMQSLTERNGNKISESFVFHRQIEELDLPLYLNQMILLQDNIQLY
;
A
#
# COMPACT_ATOMS: atom_id res chain seq x y z
N MET A 1 -42.79 -8.25 31.37
CA MET A 1 -41.88 -8.75 30.29
C MET A 1 -40.55 -7.99 30.24
N GLU A 2 -40.40 -6.87 30.97
CA GLU A 2 -39.25 -5.95 30.89
C GLU A 2 -37.97 -6.41 31.61
N ALA A 3 -38.06 -7.20 32.69
CA ALA A 3 -36.88 -7.56 33.49
C ALA A 3 -35.85 -8.43 32.74
N LYS A 4 -36.27 -9.26 31.78
CA LYS A 4 -35.35 -10.07 30.95
C LYS A 4 -34.69 -9.22 29.86
N LEU A 5 -35.41 -8.25 29.30
CA LEU A 5 -34.87 -7.29 28.33
C LEU A 5 -33.85 -6.38 29.01
N ALA A 6 -34.19 -5.82 30.18
CA ALA A 6 -33.29 -4.99 30.99
C ALA A 6 -31.99 -5.73 31.37
N ARG A 7 -32.09 -7.00 31.79
CA ARG A 7 -30.89 -7.82 32.08
C ARG A 7 -30.05 -8.10 30.84
N ALA A 8 -30.66 -8.35 29.69
CA ALA A 8 -29.93 -8.59 28.45
C ALA A 8 -29.25 -7.32 27.92
N VAL A 9 -29.89 -6.16 28.05
CA VAL A 9 -29.28 -4.85 27.77
C VAL A 9 -28.14 -4.56 28.74
N GLN A 10 -28.33 -4.84 30.04
CA GLN A 10 -27.28 -4.71 31.05
C GLN A 10 -26.12 -5.69 30.79
N ALA A 11 -26.37 -6.89 30.28
CA ALA A 11 -25.33 -7.85 29.89
C ALA A 11 -24.50 -7.36 28.69
N ILE A 12 -25.14 -6.71 27.71
CA ILE A 12 -24.44 -6.03 26.61
C ILE A 12 -23.61 -4.86 27.15
N GLN A 13 -24.20 -4.02 28.01
CA GLN A 13 -23.54 -2.83 28.58
C GLN A 13 -22.40 -3.16 29.56
N SER A 14 -22.48 -4.29 30.26
CA SER A 14 -21.44 -4.81 31.15
C SER A 14 -20.41 -5.68 30.42
N SER A 15 -20.45 -5.71 29.09
CA SER A 15 -19.46 -6.39 28.27
C SER A 15 -19.42 -7.91 28.53
N ASN A 16 -20.56 -8.51 28.90
CA ASN A 16 -20.72 -9.94 29.23
C ASN A 16 -21.87 -10.55 28.41
N TYR A 17 -21.80 -10.39 27.09
CA TYR A 17 -22.82 -10.79 26.14
C TYR A 17 -22.34 -11.97 25.27
N SER A 18 -23.30 -12.73 24.75
CA SER A 18 -23.06 -13.77 23.74
C SER A 18 -23.82 -13.42 22.46
N LEU A 19 -23.39 -13.91 21.30
CA LEU A 19 -24.10 -13.71 20.04
C LEU A 19 -25.56 -14.23 20.11
N SER A 20 -25.82 -15.26 20.90
CA SER A 20 -27.17 -15.75 21.15
C SER A 20 -28.01 -14.75 21.96
N THR A 21 -27.41 -13.98 22.88
CA THR A 21 -28.09 -12.87 23.57
C THR A 21 -28.50 -11.77 22.59
N ILE A 22 -27.66 -11.45 21.60
CA ILE A 22 -27.94 -10.43 20.58
C ILE A 22 -29.09 -10.89 19.67
N LEU A 23 -29.07 -12.15 19.22
CA LEU A 23 -30.17 -12.74 18.43
C LEU A 23 -31.50 -12.71 19.20
N GLN A 24 -31.50 -13.13 20.47
CA GLN A 24 -32.71 -13.09 21.30
C GLN A 24 -33.26 -11.67 21.52
N LEU A 25 -32.39 -10.67 21.58
CA LEU A 25 -32.80 -9.27 21.69
C LEU A 25 -33.41 -8.76 20.39
N GLN A 26 -32.83 -9.12 19.24
CA GLN A 26 -33.40 -8.82 17.93
C GLN A 26 -34.80 -9.45 17.77
N GLU A 27 -34.96 -10.73 18.11
CA GLU A 27 -36.25 -11.44 18.06
C GLU A 27 -37.33 -10.76 18.92
N ARG A 28 -36.91 -10.04 19.96
CA ARG A 28 -37.79 -9.28 20.86
C ARG A 28 -38.01 -7.84 20.42
N GLY A 29 -37.52 -7.45 19.24
CA GLY A 29 -37.68 -6.10 18.70
C GLY A 29 -36.83 -5.04 19.38
N PHE A 30 -35.70 -5.40 20.00
CA PHE A 30 -34.77 -4.41 20.55
C PHE A 30 -34.15 -3.57 19.44
N ASP A 31 -34.18 -2.26 19.61
CA ASP A 31 -33.56 -1.31 18.67
C ASP A 31 -32.07 -1.10 19.01
N PHE A 32 -31.21 -1.75 18.24
CA PHE A 32 -29.76 -1.64 18.40
C PHE A 32 -29.19 -0.28 18.02
N ALA A 33 -29.96 0.62 17.40
CA ALA A 33 -29.51 1.99 17.10
C ALA A 33 -29.26 2.81 18.39
N GLN A 34 -29.78 2.38 19.53
CA GLN A 34 -29.59 3.03 20.82
C GLN A 34 -28.26 2.67 21.51
N LEU A 35 -27.53 1.69 20.99
CA LEU A 35 -26.23 1.33 21.56
C LEU A 35 -25.20 2.44 21.31
N SER A 36 -24.41 2.75 22.33
CA SER A 36 -23.31 3.71 22.20
C SER A 36 -22.20 3.13 21.32
N GLY A 37 -21.45 4.03 20.66
CA GLY A 37 -20.31 3.61 19.83
C GLY A 37 -19.25 2.82 20.61
N GLN A 38 -19.08 3.09 21.90
CA GLN A 38 -18.21 2.29 22.78
C GLN A 38 -18.68 0.84 22.86
N ILE A 39 -19.97 0.61 23.16
CA ILE A 39 -20.53 -0.73 23.27
C ILE A 39 -20.41 -1.47 21.94
N VAL A 40 -20.73 -0.81 20.83
CA VAL A 40 -20.61 -1.42 19.50
C VAL A 40 -19.16 -1.76 19.15
N CYS A 41 -18.21 -0.90 19.50
CA CYS A 41 -16.78 -1.18 19.33
C CYS A 41 -16.34 -2.39 20.17
N GLU A 42 -16.80 -2.50 21.42
CA GLU A 42 -16.56 -3.67 22.27
C GLU A 42 -17.21 -4.94 21.69
N LEU A 43 -18.44 -4.86 21.15
CA LEU A 43 -19.12 -5.93 20.41
C LEU A 43 -18.24 -6.47 19.28
N VAL A 44 -17.72 -5.57 18.44
CA VAL A 44 -16.91 -5.92 17.27
C VAL A 44 -15.54 -6.45 17.67
N ALA A 45 -14.87 -5.85 18.66
CA ALA A 45 -13.56 -6.29 19.13
C ALA A 45 -13.55 -7.74 19.66
N ARG A 46 -14.69 -8.27 20.07
CA ARG A 46 -14.84 -9.66 20.53
C ARG A 46 -15.44 -10.59 19.49
N ASN A 47 -15.96 -10.07 18.38
CA ASN A 47 -16.71 -10.84 17.39
C ASN A 47 -16.23 -10.53 15.98
N PHE A 48 -15.31 -11.37 15.50
CA PHE A 48 -14.82 -11.31 14.13
C PHE A 48 -15.50 -12.35 13.23
N GLY A 49 -15.37 -12.19 11.92
CA GLY A 49 -15.84 -13.17 10.94
C GLY A 49 -17.36 -13.38 10.97
N LEU A 50 -17.81 -14.59 11.33
CA LEU A 50 -19.24 -14.92 11.39
C LEU A 50 -19.99 -14.07 12.43
N GLY A 51 -19.33 -13.71 13.54
CA GLY A 51 -19.91 -12.84 14.55
C GLY A 51 -20.27 -11.46 13.99
N LEU A 52 -19.40 -10.88 13.16
CA LEU A 52 -19.66 -9.60 12.49
C LEU A 52 -20.87 -9.69 11.54
N LYS A 53 -21.00 -10.79 10.80
CA LYS A 53 -22.18 -11.03 9.94
C LYS A 53 -23.47 -11.12 10.74
N ILE A 54 -23.42 -11.76 11.91
CA ILE A 54 -24.56 -11.84 12.83
C ILE A 54 -24.92 -10.44 13.32
N LEU A 55 -23.96 -9.65 13.80
CA LEU A 55 -24.20 -8.27 14.25
C LEU A 55 -24.88 -7.43 13.16
N LEU A 56 -24.39 -7.50 11.92
CA LEU A 56 -25.00 -6.83 10.76
C LEU A 56 -26.43 -7.33 10.50
N SER A 57 -26.67 -8.64 10.51
CA SER A 57 -28.00 -9.21 10.32
C SER A 57 -29.00 -8.86 11.44
N CYS A 58 -28.49 -8.59 12.64
CA CYS A 58 -29.27 -8.11 13.77
C CYS A 58 -29.61 -6.61 13.69
N GLY A 59 -29.12 -5.89 12.68
CA GLY A 59 -29.32 -4.45 12.53
C GLY A 59 -28.44 -3.59 13.42
N VAL A 60 -27.33 -4.14 13.95
CA VAL A 60 -26.35 -3.33 14.70
C VAL A 60 -25.67 -2.36 13.74
N LYS A 61 -25.77 -1.06 14.02
CA LYS A 61 -25.13 0.01 13.24
C LYS A 61 -23.63 0.06 13.53
N LEU A 62 -22.81 -0.22 12.52
CA LEU A 62 -21.35 -0.31 12.64
C LEU A 62 -20.62 0.94 12.12
N ASP A 63 -21.37 1.95 11.70
CA ASP A 63 -20.94 3.31 11.36
C ASP A 63 -20.88 4.21 12.61
N CYS A 64 -20.46 3.65 13.74
CA CYS A 64 -20.35 4.37 15.01
C CYS A 64 -18.88 4.67 15.36
N VAL A 65 -18.70 5.60 16.31
CA VAL A 65 -17.38 5.95 16.86
C VAL A 65 -17.42 5.87 18.37
N ASP A 66 -16.46 5.16 18.97
CA ASP A 66 -16.22 5.20 20.41
C ASP A 66 -15.77 6.61 20.82
N PRO A 67 -16.51 7.33 21.68
CA PRO A 67 -16.14 8.68 22.09
C PRO A 67 -14.84 8.73 22.90
N ALA A 68 -14.39 7.63 23.52
CA ALA A 68 -13.18 7.62 24.35
C ALA A 68 -11.90 7.48 23.50
N SER A 69 -11.85 6.52 22.58
CA SER A 69 -10.68 6.29 21.73
C SER A 69 -10.76 6.97 20.36
N GLY A 70 -11.97 7.36 19.94
CA GLY A 70 -12.25 7.72 18.55
C GLY A 70 -12.19 6.53 17.59
N ASN A 71 -12.14 5.28 18.06
CA ASN A 71 -12.15 4.13 17.17
C ASN A 71 -13.54 3.94 16.54
N SER A 72 -13.57 3.58 15.26
CA SER A 72 -14.74 2.95 14.65
C SER A 72 -14.54 1.44 14.58
N PRO A 73 -15.62 0.65 14.44
CA PRO A 73 -15.51 -0.78 14.12
C PRO A 73 -14.55 -1.08 12.97
N LEU A 74 -14.55 -0.25 11.92
CA LEU A 74 -13.66 -0.45 10.77
C LEU A 74 -12.19 -0.22 11.11
N ILE A 75 -11.87 0.80 11.91
CA ILE A 75 -10.51 1.05 12.41
C ILE A 75 -10.04 -0.13 13.27
N LEU A 76 -10.89 -0.67 14.15
CA LEU A 76 -10.53 -1.82 14.98
C LEU A 76 -10.21 -3.05 14.13
N LEU A 77 -11.05 -3.38 13.15
CA LEU A 77 -10.82 -4.52 12.27
C LEU A 77 -9.54 -4.37 11.42
N ALA A 78 -9.26 -3.15 10.94
CA ALA A 78 -8.02 -2.84 10.23
C ALA A 78 -6.79 -2.90 11.16
N ALA A 79 -6.94 -2.45 12.41
CA ALA A 79 -5.92 -2.52 13.44
C ALA A 79 -5.63 -3.95 13.92
N GLU A 80 -6.54 -4.90 13.72
CA GLU A 80 -6.31 -6.32 13.95
C GLU A 80 -5.83 -7.07 12.69
N GLY A 81 -5.84 -6.42 11.52
CA GLY A 81 -5.41 -7.02 10.26
C GLY A 81 -6.39 -8.05 9.69
N LEU A 82 -7.68 -7.92 9.99
CA LEU A 82 -8.70 -8.91 9.65
C LEU A 82 -9.30 -8.67 8.26
N CYS A 83 -8.71 -9.28 7.23
CA CYS A 83 -9.02 -8.99 5.83
C CYS A 83 -10.51 -9.13 5.45
N GLY A 84 -11.11 -10.29 5.75
CA GLY A 84 -12.51 -10.59 5.40
C GLY A 84 -13.50 -9.64 6.08
N PRO A 85 -13.45 -9.49 7.41
CA PRO A 85 -14.24 -8.52 8.15
C PRO A 85 -14.08 -7.07 7.66
N VAL A 86 -12.85 -6.61 7.40
CA VAL A 86 -12.59 -5.27 6.86
C VAL A 86 -13.28 -5.08 5.52
N ARG A 87 -13.12 -6.01 4.57
CA ARG A 87 -13.77 -5.93 3.25
C ARG A 87 -15.28 -5.91 3.34
N CYS A 88 -15.83 -6.76 4.21
CA CYS A 88 -17.27 -6.78 4.47
C CYS A 88 -17.74 -5.40 4.92
N LEU A 89 -17.04 -4.79 5.88
CA LEU A 89 -17.47 -3.54 6.48
C LEU A 89 -17.27 -2.33 5.56
N ILE A 90 -16.21 -2.28 4.75
CA ILE A 90 -16.00 -1.22 3.72
C ILE A 90 -17.22 -1.09 2.79
N GLY A 91 -17.85 -2.21 2.44
CA GLY A 91 -19.04 -2.23 1.59
C GLY A 91 -20.34 -1.81 2.28
N HIS A 92 -20.38 -1.81 3.62
CA HIS A 92 -21.59 -1.52 4.40
C HIS A 92 -21.58 -0.14 5.05
N VAL A 93 -20.40 0.43 5.35
CA VAL A 93 -20.33 1.76 5.97
C VAL A 93 -20.43 2.89 4.94
N PRO A 94 -21.00 4.04 5.31
CA PRO A 94 -20.97 5.25 4.50
C PRO A 94 -19.53 5.71 4.20
N VAL A 95 -19.35 6.46 3.10
CA VAL A 95 -18.02 6.88 2.62
C VAL A 95 -17.32 7.81 3.62
N GLU A 96 -18.07 8.66 4.29
CA GLU A 96 -17.59 9.54 5.36
C GLU A 96 -16.88 8.77 6.49
N HIS A 97 -17.32 7.54 6.79
CA HIS A 97 -16.69 6.69 7.80
C HIS A 97 -15.42 6.00 7.30
N LEU A 98 -15.21 5.91 5.97
CA LEU A 98 -13.97 5.40 5.40
C LEU A 98 -12.82 6.40 5.57
N HIS A 99 -13.14 7.69 5.63
CA HIS A 99 -12.19 8.78 5.87
C HIS A 99 -11.94 9.06 7.36
N HIS A 100 -12.63 8.35 8.26
CA HIS A 100 -12.53 8.56 9.69
C HIS A 100 -11.11 8.31 10.23
N ILE A 101 -10.71 9.12 11.21
CA ILE A 101 -9.42 9.06 11.89
C ILE A 101 -9.67 9.01 13.40
N ASN A 102 -9.04 8.07 14.09
CA ASN A 102 -9.16 7.98 15.55
C ASN A 102 -8.23 8.97 16.27
N ARG A 103 -8.32 9.03 17.60
CA ARG A 103 -7.49 9.95 18.41
C ARG A 103 -5.99 9.65 18.34
N SER A 104 -5.63 8.43 17.97
CA SER A 104 -4.24 8.02 17.72
C SER A 104 -3.79 8.32 16.29
N THR A 105 -4.53 9.14 15.53
CA THR A 105 -4.22 9.53 14.14
C THR A 105 -4.19 8.37 13.14
N ASN A 106 -4.80 7.23 13.49
CA ASN A 106 -4.91 6.09 12.61
C ASN A 106 -6.18 6.19 11.77
N SER A 107 -6.03 5.97 10.47
CA SER A 107 -7.12 5.78 9.52
C SER A 107 -7.16 4.32 9.06
N VAL A 108 -8.24 3.93 8.39
CA VAL A 108 -8.33 2.60 7.78
C VAL A 108 -7.23 2.43 6.73
N LEU A 109 -6.97 3.45 5.92
CA LEU A 109 -5.92 3.43 4.91
C LEU A 109 -4.54 3.23 5.54
N SER A 110 -4.19 4.03 6.55
CA SER A 110 -2.86 3.97 7.19
C SER A 110 -2.63 2.65 7.91
N LEU A 111 -3.65 2.07 8.52
CA LEU A 111 -3.58 0.76 9.17
C LEU A 111 -3.41 -0.38 8.16
N LEU A 112 -4.13 -0.34 7.04
CA LEU A 112 -4.02 -1.35 5.99
C LEU A 112 -2.66 -1.27 5.26
N LEU A 113 -2.15 -0.06 5.06
CA LEU A 113 -0.79 0.19 4.55
C LEU A 113 0.28 -0.32 5.51
N ALA A 114 0.18 0.03 6.79
CA ALA A 114 1.12 -0.40 7.82
C ALA A 114 1.27 -1.93 7.89
N ARG A 115 0.17 -2.67 7.66
CA ARG A 115 0.17 -4.13 7.68
C ARG A 115 0.47 -4.79 6.34
N GLY A 116 0.51 -4.02 5.25
CA GLY A 116 0.79 -4.51 3.91
C GLY A 116 -0.32 -5.39 3.35
N HIS A 117 -1.58 -4.92 3.42
CA HIS A 117 -2.77 -5.61 2.90
C HIS A 117 -2.89 -5.59 1.36
N SER A 118 -1.81 -5.92 0.66
CA SER A 118 -1.73 -5.86 -0.80
C SER A 118 -2.49 -6.97 -1.53
N HIS A 119 -2.47 -8.20 -1.01
CA HIS A 119 -2.99 -9.37 -1.72
C HIS A 119 -4.40 -9.81 -1.29
N CYS A 120 -4.98 -9.17 -0.28
CA CYS A 120 -6.26 -9.59 0.28
C CYS A 120 -7.46 -8.81 -0.28
N GLY A 121 -7.22 -7.84 -1.17
CA GLY A 121 -8.23 -6.98 -1.78
C GLY A 121 -8.79 -5.89 -0.86
N CYS A 122 -8.31 -5.74 0.38
CA CYS A 122 -8.82 -4.72 1.32
C CYS A 122 -8.51 -3.31 0.82
N LEU A 123 -7.26 -3.06 0.42
CA LEU A 123 -6.83 -1.75 -0.09
C LEU A 123 -7.55 -1.42 -1.39
N GLU A 124 -7.63 -2.39 -2.30
CA GLU A 124 -8.35 -2.27 -3.57
C GLU A 124 -9.84 -1.91 -3.36
N THR A 125 -10.53 -2.62 -2.45
CA THR A 125 -11.93 -2.34 -2.11
C THR A 125 -12.11 -0.97 -1.46
N LEU A 126 -11.19 -0.56 -0.59
CA LEU A 126 -11.22 0.76 0.06
C LEU A 126 -11.05 1.87 -0.97
N LEU A 127 -10.04 1.73 -1.83
CA LEU A 127 -9.69 2.71 -2.85
C LEU A 127 -10.78 2.88 -3.90
N GLN A 128 -11.46 1.81 -4.29
CA GLN A 128 -12.63 1.86 -5.19
C GLN A 128 -13.80 2.67 -4.63
N ARG A 129 -13.91 2.76 -3.29
CA ARG A 129 -14.95 3.55 -2.62
C ARG A 129 -14.58 5.03 -2.49
N PHE A 130 -13.32 5.39 -2.72
CA PHE A 130 -12.89 6.78 -2.78
C PHE A 130 -13.17 7.35 -4.16
N SER A 131 -13.92 8.46 -4.23
CA SER A 131 -14.15 9.14 -5.51
C SER A 131 -12.85 9.74 -6.04
N SER A 132 -12.73 9.81 -7.37
CA SER A 132 -11.53 10.36 -8.03
C SER A 132 -11.24 11.82 -7.64
N SER A 133 -12.26 12.57 -7.20
CA SER A 133 -12.13 13.94 -6.68
C SER A 133 -11.50 14.02 -5.29
N THR A 134 -11.62 12.96 -4.47
CA THR A 134 -11.04 12.91 -3.12
C THR A 134 -9.54 12.58 -3.14
N LEU A 135 -9.02 12.11 -4.29
CA LEU A 135 -7.61 11.75 -4.49
C LEU A 135 -6.63 12.93 -4.38
N ILE A 136 -7.13 14.17 -4.43
CA ILE A 136 -6.31 15.40 -4.58
C ILE A 136 -6.27 16.23 -3.27
N HIS A 137 -6.84 15.76 -2.16
CA HIS A 137 -6.76 16.54 -0.91
C HIS A 137 -5.41 16.37 -0.18
N LEU A 138 -4.42 17.12 -0.66
CA LEU A 138 -3.06 17.30 -0.11
C LEU A 138 -2.99 17.73 1.37
N LYS A 139 -4.12 18.13 1.99
CA LYS A 139 -4.15 18.76 3.32
C LYS A 139 -4.40 17.80 4.48
N ASP A 140 -4.94 16.60 4.25
CA ASP A 140 -5.11 15.61 5.31
C ASP A 140 -4.00 14.54 5.20
N PRO A 141 -3.01 14.51 6.10
CA PRO A 141 -1.85 13.63 5.98
C PRO A 141 -2.19 12.13 6.09
N CYS A 142 -3.33 11.76 6.69
CA CYS A 142 -3.61 10.38 7.09
C CYS A 142 -4.38 9.57 6.04
N ASN A 143 -4.96 10.22 5.03
CA ASN A 143 -5.72 9.59 3.94
C ASN A 143 -5.29 10.10 2.56
N ARG A 144 -4.02 10.48 2.40
CA ARG A 144 -3.46 10.81 1.10
C ARG A 144 -3.49 9.56 0.24
N VAL A 145 -4.38 9.54 -0.75
CA VAL A 145 -4.47 8.42 -1.68
C VAL A 145 -3.28 8.48 -2.63
N ILE A 146 -2.89 9.68 -3.05
CA ILE A 146 -1.65 9.92 -3.78
C ILE A 146 -0.48 10.01 -2.78
N LEU A 147 0.47 9.08 -2.88
CA LEU A 147 1.65 9.01 -2.01
C LEU A 147 2.93 9.12 -2.83
N SER A 148 3.93 9.84 -2.31
CA SER A 148 5.30 9.67 -2.80
C SER A 148 5.84 8.29 -2.42
N VAL A 149 6.90 7.83 -3.09
CA VAL A 149 7.54 6.53 -2.76
C VAL A 149 8.04 6.53 -1.31
N ALA A 150 8.62 7.64 -0.85
CA ALA A 150 9.07 7.77 0.54
C ALA A 150 7.90 7.70 1.53
N ASP A 151 6.82 8.44 1.29
CA ASP A 151 5.65 8.43 2.18
C ASP A 151 5.03 7.03 2.27
N LEU A 152 4.97 6.33 1.14
CA LEU A 152 4.45 4.95 1.10
C LEU A 152 5.36 4.00 1.90
N LEU A 153 6.68 4.11 1.77
CA LEU A 153 7.65 3.31 2.53
C LEU A 153 7.60 3.59 4.04
N GLU A 154 7.40 4.84 4.44
CA GLU A 154 7.24 5.22 5.86
C GLU A 154 5.96 4.66 6.47
N GLN A 155 4.89 4.60 5.68
CA GLN A 155 3.62 4.06 6.14
C GLN A 155 3.63 2.54 6.25
N ILE A 156 4.36 1.82 5.39
CA ILE A 156 4.45 0.35 5.46
C ILE A 156 5.37 -0.06 6.63
N LYS A 157 4.78 -0.70 7.64
CA LYS A 157 5.51 -1.13 8.87
C LYS A 157 5.94 -2.59 8.84
N THR A 158 5.62 -3.33 7.79
CA THR A 158 6.12 -4.70 7.58
C THR A 158 7.48 -4.68 6.86
N SER A 159 8.33 -5.67 7.17
CA SER A 159 9.57 -5.95 6.45
C SER A 159 9.41 -7.04 5.39
N ALA A 160 8.22 -7.65 5.26
CA ALA A 160 8.00 -8.71 4.29
C ALA A 160 7.98 -8.12 2.87
N ILE A 161 8.99 -8.45 2.07
CA ILE A 161 9.16 -7.95 0.69
C ILE A 161 7.90 -8.20 -0.16
N ASP A 162 7.28 -9.37 -0.01
CA ASP A 162 6.04 -9.72 -0.69
C ASP A 162 4.93 -8.69 -0.47
N ARG A 163 4.77 -8.25 0.78
CA ARG A 163 3.75 -7.28 1.15
C ARG A 163 4.10 -5.89 0.65
N ILE A 164 5.37 -5.48 0.79
CA ILE A 164 5.87 -4.19 0.30
C ILE A 164 5.65 -4.11 -1.23
N ALA A 165 6.19 -5.06 -1.99
CA ALA A 165 6.08 -5.12 -3.43
C ALA A 165 4.62 -5.17 -3.90
N GLY A 166 3.76 -5.92 -3.21
CA GLY A 166 2.34 -5.96 -3.50
C GLY A 166 1.64 -4.61 -3.29
N VAL A 167 2.00 -3.85 -2.24
CA VAL A 167 1.42 -2.51 -2.01
C VAL A 167 1.85 -1.58 -3.14
N PHE A 168 3.13 -1.56 -3.51
CA PHE A 168 3.60 -0.79 -4.66
C PHE A 168 2.90 -1.20 -5.96
N LYS A 169 2.75 -2.51 -6.21
CA LYS A 169 2.04 -3.03 -7.39
C LYS A 169 0.63 -2.47 -7.48
N LEU A 170 -0.12 -2.47 -6.38
CA LEU A 170 -1.46 -1.90 -6.34
C LEU A 170 -1.42 -0.37 -6.58
N TRP A 171 -0.58 0.37 -5.88
CA TRP A 171 -0.55 1.84 -6.01
C TRP A 171 -0.14 2.32 -7.40
N ILE A 172 0.81 1.62 -8.03
CA ILE A 172 1.19 1.87 -9.43
C ILE A 172 0.01 1.55 -10.35
N SER A 173 -0.63 0.40 -10.15
CA SER A 173 -1.76 -0.07 -10.98
C SER A 173 -2.97 0.86 -10.94
N VAL A 174 -3.15 1.61 -9.86
CA VAL A 174 -4.22 2.60 -9.72
C VAL A 174 -3.74 4.03 -9.95
N ASN A 175 -2.47 4.23 -10.31
CA ASN A 175 -1.89 5.55 -10.56
C ASN A 175 -1.99 6.50 -9.36
N PHE A 176 -1.82 5.94 -8.17
CA PHE A 176 -1.84 6.64 -6.90
C PHE A 176 -0.44 6.93 -6.36
N ILE A 177 0.60 6.68 -7.16
CA ILE A 177 1.93 7.20 -6.86
C ILE A 177 2.04 8.55 -7.52
N ASP A 178 2.31 9.58 -6.71
CA ASP A 178 2.52 10.94 -7.21
C ASP A 178 3.56 10.88 -8.32
N LEU A 179 3.25 11.32 -9.54
CA LEU A 179 4.23 11.40 -10.63
C LEU A 179 5.10 12.66 -10.42
N GLU A 180 6.44 12.54 -10.30
CA GLU A 180 7.31 13.70 -10.12
C GLU A 180 7.06 14.61 -11.31
N ASP A 181 6.59 15.81 -11.04
CA ASP A 181 6.43 16.84 -12.04
C ASP A 181 7.81 17.05 -12.67
N VAL A 182 7.95 16.60 -13.93
CA VAL A 182 9.04 17.10 -14.76
C VAL A 182 8.81 18.60 -14.82
N PRO A 183 9.78 19.44 -14.39
CA PRO A 183 9.57 20.88 -14.37
C PRO A 183 9.12 21.30 -15.77
N VAL A 184 7.86 21.73 -15.86
CA VAL A 184 7.29 22.22 -17.11
C VAL A 184 8.14 23.43 -17.47
N VAL A 185 8.82 23.36 -18.62
CA VAL A 185 9.61 24.47 -19.15
C VAL A 185 8.64 25.59 -19.53
N VAL A 186 8.25 26.40 -18.56
CA VAL A 186 7.47 27.63 -18.76
C VAL A 186 8.43 28.81 -18.60
N ARG A 187 8.75 29.40 -19.76
CA ARG A 187 9.42 30.68 -20.06
C ARG A 187 10.53 31.21 -19.12
N PRO A 188 11.69 31.61 -19.70
CA PRO A 188 12.84 32.06 -18.94
C PRO A 188 12.65 33.52 -18.53
N GLN A 189 12.61 33.85 -17.23
CA GLN A 189 13.14 35.12 -16.71
C GLN A 189 13.11 35.28 -15.17
N ALA A 190 12.51 34.37 -14.39
CA ALA A 190 12.48 34.47 -12.92
C ALA A 190 13.02 33.23 -12.16
N TYR A 191 13.75 32.33 -12.85
CA TYR A 191 13.92 30.93 -12.42
C TYR A 191 15.14 30.62 -11.55
N GLU A 192 16.21 31.42 -11.52
CA GLU A 192 17.48 30.91 -10.96
C GLU A 192 17.46 30.68 -9.45
N VAL A 193 16.78 31.54 -8.67
CA VAL A 193 16.76 31.41 -7.21
C VAL A 193 15.71 30.38 -6.73
N CYS A 194 14.59 30.26 -7.45
CA CYS A 194 13.53 29.31 -7.11
C CYS A 194 13.85 27.88 -7.60
N ALA A 195 14.43 27.74 -8.79
CA ALA A 195 14.84 26.45 -9.34
C ALA A 195 15.97 25.81 -8.50
N MET A 196 16.90 26.60 -7.96
CA MET A 196 17.98 26.10 -7.12
C MET A 196 17.48 25.61 -5.76
N LYS A 197 16.48 26.28 -5.14
CA LYS A 197 15.84 25.78 -3.91
C LYS A 197 15.00 24.52 -4.14
N ILE A 198 14.30 24.45 -5.27
CA ILE A 198 13.49 23.28 -5.66
C ILE A 198 14.41 22.09 -5.99
N SER A 199 15.54 22.29 -6.68
CA SER A 199 16.47 21.22 -7.03
C SER A 199 17.19 20.63 -5.80
N ILE A 200 17.53 21.46 -4.81
CA ILE A 200 18.17 20.99 -3.56
C ILE A 200 17.17 20.17 -2.73
N LEU A 201 15.94 20.64 -2.59
CA LEU A 201 14.87 19.94 -1.85
C LEU A 201 14.49 18.61 -2.54
N ASP A 202 14.46 18.60 -3.87
CA ASP A 202 14.24 17.40 -4.70
C ASP A 202 15.39 16.38 -4.56
N THR A 203 16.63 16.85 -4.40
CA THR A 203 17.79 15.95 -4.23
C THR A 203 17.79 15.29 -2.85
N GLU A 204 17.45 16.04 -1.78
CA GLU A 204 17.40 15.50 -0.42
C GLU A 204 16.23 14.52 -0.22
N THR A 205 15.05 14.85 -0.75
CA THR A 205 13.89 13.95 -0.72
C THR A 205 14.12 12.67 -1.55
N ARG A 206 14.77 12.79 -2.72
CA ARG A 206 15.19 11.63 -3.52
C ARG A 206 16.20 10.76 -2.79
N LYS A 207 17.22 11.37 -2.15
CA LYS A 207 18.19 10.64 -1.33
C LYS A 207 17.52 9.87 -0.19
N LYS A 208 16.63 10.52 0.56
CA LYS A 208 15.84 9.88 1.62
C LYS A 208 15.01 8.71 1.08
N THR A 209 14.40 8.88 -0.10
CA THR A 209 13.66 7.81 -0.79
C THR A 209 14.55 6.62 -1.08
N TYR A 210 15.77 6.86 -1.58
CA TYR A 210 16.73 5.79 -1.92
C TYR A 210 17.19 5.05 -0.68
N GLU A 211 17.55 5.77 0.38
CA GLU A 211 17.95 5.16 1.66
C GLU A 211 16.84 4.27 2.24
N LEU A 212 15.59 4.78 2.29
CA LEU A 212 14.45 4.01 2.77
C LEU A 212 14.16 2.80 1.90
N LEU A 213 14.19 2.96 0.57
CA LEU A 213 13.92 1.87 -0.35
C LEU A 213 14.99 0.79 -0.21
N LEU A 214 16.27 1.17 -0.23
CA LEU A 214 17.41 0.27 -0.05
C LEU A 214 17.27 -0.52 1.25
N GLN A 215 17.04 0.16 2.38
CA GLN A 215 16.92 -0.45 3.70
C GLN A 215 15.77 -1.48 3.76
N ARG A 216 14.62 -1.15 3.15
CA ARG A 216 13.39 -1.97 3.19
C ARG A 216 13.33 -3.05 2.12
N THR A 217 14.26 -3.07 1.17
CA THR A 217 14.29 -4.05 0.07
C THR A 217 15.60 -4.86 0.10
N ILE A 218 16.62 -4.44 -0.63
CA ILE A 218 17.92 -5.13 -0.72
C ILE A 218 18.55 -5.32 0.65
N GLY A 219 18.55 -4.30 1.52
CA GLY A 219 19.09 -4.42 2.87
C GLY A 219 18.36 -5.47 3.72
N THR A 220 17.09 -5.75 3.44
CA THR A 220 16.34 -6.83 4.10
C THR A 220 16.71 -8.19 3.51
N VAL A 221 16.83 -8.31 2.18
CA VAL A 221 17.28 -9.54 1.51
C VAL A 221 18.70 -9.92 1.93
N VAL A 222 19.62 -8.95 1.99
CA VAL A 222 21.00 -9.13 2.49
C VAL A 222 20.95 -9.66 3.92
N LYS A 223 20.16 -9.05 4.82
CA LYS A 223 20.01 -9.56 6.19
C LYS A 223 19.51 -11.01 6.22
N ASP A 224 18.55 -11.37 5.37
CA ASP A 224 18.03 -12.74 5.27
C ASP A 224 19.13 -13.72 4.83
N CYS A 225 19.91 -13.38 3.80
CA CYS A 225 21.07 -14.17 3.35
C CYS A 225 22.07 -14.38 4.49
N LEU A 226 22.37 -13.32 5.25
CA LEU A 226 23.34 -13.35 6.34
C LEU A 226 22.84 -14.07 7.59
N SER A 227 21.53 -14.15 7.78
CA SER A 227 20.94 -14.80 8.94
C SER A 227 21.09 -16.32 8.86
N GLY A 228 21.08 -16.91 7.66
CA GLY A 228 21.12 -18.35 7.42
C GLY A 228 19.83 -19.12 7.78
N TRP A 229 18.85 -18.46 8.43
CA TRP A 229 17.58 -19.08 8.85
C TRP A 229 16.52 -19.10 7.75
N THR A 230 16.64 -18.19 6.78
CA THR A 230 15.67 -18.04 5.69
C THR A 230 15.99 -19.01 4.56
N SER A 231 14.95 -19.67 4.03
CA SER A 231 15.15 -20.66 2.95
C SER A 231 15.72 -19.99 1.69
N PRO A 232 16.63 -20.66 0.95
CA PRO A 232 17.16 -20.13 -0.31
C PRO A 232 16.07 -19.77 -1.33
N GLN A 233 14.98 -20.55 -1.36
CA GLN A 233 13.85 -20.30 -2.26
C GLN A 233 13.11 -19.00 -1.91
N THR A 234 12.93 -18.72 -0.60
CA THR A 234 12.34 -17.47 -0.12
C THR A 234 13.21 -16.29 -0.50
N ILE A 235 14.54 -16.38 -0.30
CA ILE A 235 15.49 -15.32 -0.67
C ILE A 235 15.43 -15.05 -2.18
N ARG A 236 15.44 -16.08 -3.01
CA ARG A 236 15.31 -15.94 -4.47
C ARG A 236 14.01 -15.26 -4.88
N THR A 237 12.90 -15.63 -4.23
CA THR A 237 11.58 -15.03 -4.49
C THR A 237 11.56 -13.56 -4.10
N SER A 238 12.05 -13.21 -2.90
CA SER A 238 12.16 -11.83 -2.43
C SER A 238 13.05 -10.99 -3.35
N THR A 239 14.19 -11.54 -3.76
CA THR A 239 15.14 -10.91 -4.69
C THR A 239 14.46 -10.54 -6.01
N SER A 240 13.77 -11.49 -6.63
CA SER A 240 13.01 -11.27 -7.86
C SER A 240 11.97 -10.14 -7.71
N LYS A 241 11.22 -10.14 -6.61
CA LYS A 241 10.21 -9.10 -6.33
C LYS A 241 10.82 -7.71 -6.13
N CYS A 242 12.00 -7.61 -5.51
CA CYS A 242 12.74 -6.35 -5.41
C CYS A 242 13.13 -5.83 -6.80
N PHE A 243 13.67 -6.69 -7.67
CA PHE A 243 14.06 -6.28 -9.03
C PHE A 243 12.88 -5.89 -9.90
N GLU A 244 11.77 -6.62 -9.78
CA GLU A 244 10.52 -6.27 -10.45
C GLU A 244 10.06 -4.87 -9.99
N LEU A 245 10.08 -4.60 -8.68
CA LEU A 245 9.74 -3.29 -8.12
C LEU A 245 10.66 -2.18 -8.63
N PHE A 246 11.98 -2.41 -8.63
CA PHE A 246 12.94 -1.41 -9.09
C PHE A 246 12.79 -1.09 -10.56
N SER A 247 12.57 -2.11 -11.39
CA SER A 247 12.30 -1.93 -12.81
C SER A 247 11.10 -1.01 -13.03
N LYS A 248 10.01 -1.19 -12.28
CA LYS A 248 8.81 -0.34 -12.37
C LYS A 248 9.09 1.09 -11.93
N LEU A 249 9.78 1.26 -10.82
CA LEU A 249 10.09 2.58 -10.30
C LEU A 249 11.09 3.31 -11.21
N LEU A 250 12.02 2.61 -11.86
CA LEU A 250 12.84 3.16 -12.95
C LEU A 250 11.96 3.57 -14.15
N ILE A 251 10.95 2.76 -14.50
CA ILE A 251 10.03 3.06 -15.61
C ILE A 251 9.24 4.35 -15.35
N LEU A 252 8.70 4.46 -14.15
CA LEU A 252 7.99 5.66 -13.69
C LEU A 252 8.96 6.83 -13.42
N GLY A 253 10.27 6.57 -13.48
CA GLY A 253 11.38 7.48 -13.25
C GLY A 253 11.42 8.06 -11.84
N ARG A 254 11.10 7.21 -10.87
CA ARG A 254 11.30 7.38 -9.43
C ARG A 254 12.69 6.99 -8.99
N LEU A 255 13.28 6.03 -9.68
CA LEU A 255 14.65 5.61 -9.48
C LEU A 255 15.48 6.08 -10.68
N ASN A 256 16.75 6.27 -10.41
CA ASN A 256 17.78 6.46 -11.42
C ASN A 256 18.74 5.27 -11.35
N VAL A 257 19.69 5.22 -12.28
CA VAL A 257 20.69 4.15 -12.31
C VAL A 257 21.61 4.21 -11.08
N SER A 258 21.84 5.39 -10.48
CA SER A 258 22.68 5.50 -9.29
C SER A 258 22.09 4.81 -8.06
N PHE A 259 20.76 4.69 -7.95
CA PHE A 259 20.13 3.87 -6.89
C PHE A 259 20.54 2.40 -6.99
N LEU A 260 20.68 1.87 -8.21
CA LEU A 260 21.12 0.50 -8.37
C LEU A 260 22.57 0.38 -7.88
N GLU A 261 23.45 1.35 -8.16
CA GLU A 261 24.83 1.37 -7.62
C GLU A 261 24.86 1.39 -6.08
N ASP A 262 23.91 2.07 -5.44
CA ASP A 262 23.71 1.99 -3.98
C ASP A 262 23.37 0.55 -3.54
N CYS A 263 22.52 -0.15 -4.31
CA CYS A 263 22.18 -1.56 -4.04
C CYS A 263 23.39 -2.48 -4.17
N GLN A 264 24.23 -2.29 -5.19
CA GLN A 264 25.46 -3.05 -5.36
C GLN A 264 26.41 -2.83 -4.18
N ARG A 265 26.61 -1.56 -3.77
CA ARG A 265 27.43 -1.23 -2.60
C ARG A 265 26.94 -1.89 -1.31
N GLU A 266 25.63 -2.00 -1.10
CA GLU A 266 25.05 -2.69 0.05
C GLU A 266 25.37 -4.20 0.05
N VAL A 267 25.33 -4.84 -1.12
CA VAL A 267 25.70 -6.25 -1.27
C VAL A 267 27.21 -6.45 -1.10
N ASP A 268 28.04 -5.60 -1.69
CA ASP A 268 29.49 -5.65 -1.54
C ASP A 268 29.92 -5.45 -0.07
N ALA A 269 29.26 -4.54 0.64
CA ALA A 269 29.45 -4.35 2.09
C ALA A 269 29.13 -5.62 2.89
N ALA A 270 28.27 -6.50 2.37
CA ALA A 270 27.98 -7.78 3.00
C ALA A 270 29.17 -8.76 2.96
N TYR A 271 30.11 -8.61 2.02
CA TYR A 271 31.33 -9.42 1.92
C TYR A 271 32.50 -8.88 2.76
N SER A 272 32.33 -7.74 3.43
CA SER A 272 33.43 -7.07 4.14
C SER A 272 34.12 -7.95 5.20
N ILE A 273 35.45 -7.76 5.30
CA ILE A 273 36.42 -8.57 6.05
C ILE A 273 36.27 -8.38 7.57
N ASP A 274 35.67 -7.29 8.05
CA ASP A 274 35.56 -6.94 9.48
C ASP A 274 34.49 -7.74 10.26
N ARG A 275 34.04 -8.89 9.73
CA ARG A 275 33.01 -9.71 10.37
C ARG A 275 33.58 -10.58 11.49
N PRO A 276 32.89 -10.68 12.64
CA PRO A 276 33.32 -11.54 13.74
C PRO A 276 33.24 -13.03 13.40
N LYS A 277 32.50 -13.43 12.37
CA LYS A 277 32.42 -14.80 11.85
C LYS A 277 32.53 -14.80 10.33
N PRO A 278 33.32 -15.72 9.74
CA PRO A 278 33.34 -15.92 8.30
C PRO A 278 31.97 -16.39 7.79
N LEU A 279 31.65 -16.02 6.55
CA LEU A 279 30.42 -16.43 5.89
C LEU A 279 30.44 -17.93 5.58
N GLU A 280 29.30 -18.59 5.73
CA GLU A 280 29.12 -19.97 5.29
C GLU A 280 28.98 -20.04 3.77
N ALA A 281 29.37 -21.18 3.17
CA ALA A 281 29.28 -21.38 1.72
C ALA A 281 27.84 -21.30 1.16
N SER A 282 26.82 -21.49 2.00
CA SER A 282 25.41 -21.25 1.66
C SER A 282 25.09 -19.76 1.54
N GLN A 283 25.59 -18.95 2.46
CA GLN A 283 25.40 -17.50 2.52
C GLN A 283 26.13 -16.79 1.37
N ILE A 284 27.37 -17.22 1.08
CA ILE A 284 28.15 -16.73 -0.06
C ILE A 284 27.38 -16.96 -1.36
N ARG A 285 26.92 -18.19 -1.61
CA ARG A 285 26.13 -18.51 -2.82
C ARG A 285 24.85 -17.69 -2.95
N GLN A 286 24.20 -17.36 -1.84
CA GLN A 286 22.99 -16.54 -1.85
C GLN A 286 23.29 -15.07 -2.16
N LEU A 287 24.38 -14.53 -1.61
CA LEU A 287 24.85 -13.19 -1.95
C LEU A 287 25.35 -13.12 -3.39
N ASP A 288 26.04 -14.15 -3.89
CA ASP A 288 26.51 -14.21 -5.27
C ASP A 288 25.30 -14.18 -6.21
N HIS A 289 24.25 -14.95 -5.90
CA HIS A 289 23.01 -14.92 -6.69
C HIS A 289 22.31 -13.56 -6.68
N LEU A 290 22.35 -12.85 -5.54
CA LEU A 290 21.81 -11.49 -5.43
C LEU A 290 22.65 -10.50 -6.25
N GLN A 291 23.98 -10.65 -6.23
CA GLN A 291 24.92 -9.83 -6.98
C GLN A 291 24.80 -10.07 -8.49
N ASP A 292 24.72 -11.33 -8.92
CA ASP A 292 24.46 -11.72 -10.31
C ASP A 292 23.12 -11.16 -10.78
N GLY A 293 22.06 -11.30 -9.98
CA GLY A 293 20.75 -10.76 -10.33
C GLY A 293 20.72 -9.22 -10.39
N LEU A 294 21.53 -8.55 -9.56
CA LEU A 294 21.77 -7.11 -9.71
C LEU A 294 22.46 -6.85 -11.04
N LEU A 295 23.58 -7.51 -11.32
CA LEU A 295 24.34 -7.35 -12.57
C LEU A 295 23.47 -7.60 -13.81
N ASP A 296 22.61 -8.61 -13.79
CA ASP A 296 21.62 -8.87 -14.85
C ASP A 296 20.57 -7.76 -14.95
N ALA A 297 20.16 -7.16 -13.83
CA ALA A 297 19.31 -5.97 -13.84
C ALA A 297 20.07 -4.72 -14.34
N PHE A 298 21.39 -4.67 -14.19
CA PHE A 298 22.29 -3.61 -14.64
C PHE A 298 22.76 -3.75 -16.09
N GLU A 299 22.86 -4.97 -16.63
CA GLU A 299 23.44 -5.27 -17.95
C GLU A 299 22.43 -5.84 -18.97
N PRO A 300 22.34 -5.19 -20.13
CA PRO A 300 22.00 -3.81 -20.25
C PRO A 300 20.47 -3.68 -20.26
N LEU A 301 19.96 -2.75 -19.46
CA LEU A 301 18.88 -1.90 -19.95
C LEU A 301 19.41 -1.20 -21.21
N ALA A 302 19.36 -1.90 -22.35
CA ALA A 302 19.87 -1.37 -23.62
C ALA A 302 19.36 0.07 -23.79
N PRO A 303 20.13 0.97 -24.40
CA PRO A 303 19.68 2.34 -24.66
C PRO A 303 18.26 2.37 -25.27
N LEU A 304 17.90 1.34 -26.07
CA LEU A 304 16.56 1.10 -26.60
C LEU A 304 15.48 0.72 -25.57
N LYS A 305 15.78 -0.09 -24.54
CA LYS A 305 14.87 -0.35 -23.42
C LYS A 305 14.69 0.91 -22.59
N LEU A 306 15.76 1.63 -22.26
CA LEU A 306 15.68 2.91 -21.54
C LEU A 306 14.94 3.99 -22.34
N LEU A 307 15.17 4.10 -23.65
CA LEU A 307 14.44 5.00 -24.55
C LEU A 307 12.98 4.59 -24.67
N THR A 308 12.68 3.30 -24.77
CA THR A 308 11.30 2.79 -24.77
C THR A 308 10.62 3.12 -23.46
N ILE A 309 11.30 2.92 -22.33
CA ILE A 309 10.82 3.27 -20.99
C ILE A 309 10.55 4.77 -20.87
N LEU A 310 11.48 5.63 -21.30
CA LEU A 310 11.32 7.07 -21.30
C LEU A 310 10.22 7.53 -22.27
N CYS A 311 10.05 6.84 -23.40
CA CYS A 311 8.99 7.09 -24.38
C CYS A 311 7.62 6.74 -23.79
N VAL A 312 7.48 5.53 -23.24
CA VAL A 312 6.31 5.04 -22.50
C VAL A 312 5.98 5.98 -21.37
N ARG A 313 6.97 6.40 -20.56
CA ARG A 313 6.79 7.36 -19.47
C ARG A 313 6.22 8.69 -19.98
N ARG A 314 6.79 9.24 -21.05
CA ARG A 314 6.29 10.49 -21.65
C ARG A 314 4.89 10.34 -22.22
N GLN A 315 4.57 9.20 -22.84
CA GLN A 315 3.25 8.92 -23.38
C GLN A 315 2.21 8.75 -22.26
N LEU A 316 2.54 8.02 -21.20
CA LEU A 316 1.71 7.88 -19.99
C LEU A 316 1.45 9.24 -19.34
N GLN A 317 2.49 10.04 -19.14
CA GLN A 317 2.37 11.37 -18.57
C GLN A 317 1.45 12.27 -19.41
N ARG A 318 1.59 12.24 -20.74
CA ARG A 318 0.72 13.00 -21.65
C ARG A 318 -0.73 12.50 -21.62
N ALA A 319 -0.94 11.18 -21.61
CA ALA A 319 -2.27 10.58 -21.52
C ALA A 319 -2.96 10.98 -20.21
N MET A 320 -2.24 10.90 -19.08
CA MET A 320 -2.72 11.32 -17.77
C MET A 320 -3.08 12.81 -17.73
N GLN A 321 -2.21 13.69 -18.25
CA GLN A 321 -2.44 15.13 -18.30
C GLN A 321 -3.65 15.50 -19.20
N SER A 322 -3.85 14.79 -20.30
CA SER A 322 -4.95 15.05 -21.24
C SER A 322 -6.33 14.60 -20.74
N LEU A 323 -6.38 13.61 -19.84
CA LEU A 323 -7.64 13.12 -19.27
C LEU A 323 -8.22 14.09 -18.24
N THR A 324 -7.35 14.76 -17.47
CA THR A 324 -7.70 15.81 -16.49
C THR A 324 -8.44 16.97 -17.14
N GLU A 325 -8.23 17.20 -18.44
CA GLU A 325 -8.86 18.30 -19.19
C GLU A 325 -10.17 17.90 -19.89
N ARG A 326 -10.42 16.61 -20.19
CA ARG A 326 -11.49 16.22 -21.13
C ARG A 326 -12.74 15.57 -20.56
N ASN A 327 -12.73 14.94 -19.38
CA ASN A 327 -13.93 14.20 -18.91
C ASN A 327 -14.10 14.19 -17.39
N GLY A 328 -14.63 15.28 -16.85
CA GLY A 328 -14.97 15.39 -15.43
C GLY A 328 -16.16 14.55 -14.96
N ASN A 329 -16.95 13.92 -15.86
CA ASN A 329 -18.29 13.42 -15.48
C ASN A 329 -18.64 11.98 -15.85
N LYS A 330 -17.79 11.19 -16.52
CA LYS A 330 -18.13 9.79 -16.84
C LYS A 330 -16.88 8.91 -16.96
N ILE A 331 -16.34 8.43 -15.85
CA ILE A 331 -15.50 7.23 -15.87
C ILE A 331 -15.96 6.34 -14.71
N SER A 332 -16.82 5.37 -15.04
CA SER A 332 -17.08 4.24 -14.15
C SER A 332 -15.98 3.19 -14.32
N GLU A 333 -15.39 2.82 -13.18
CA GLU A 333 -15.15 1.43 -12.76
C GLU A 333 -14.17 0.51 -13.51
N SER A 334 -13.24 1.04 -14.31
CA SER A 334 -12.02 0.28 -14.63
C SER A 334 -10.80 1.16 -14.47
N PHE A 335 -9.83 0.66 -13.71
CA PHE A 335 -8.60 1.31 -13.32
C PHE A 335 -7.97 2.07 -14.50
N VAL A 336 -8.03 3.39 -14.43
CA VAL A 336 -7.67 4.34 -15.48
C VAL A 336 -6.29 4.06 -16.06
N PHE A 337 -5.34 3.61 -15.23
CA PHE A 337 -3.99 3.24 -15.65
C PHE A 337 -3.91 1.98 -16.52
N HIS A 338 -4.64 0.91 -16.17
CA HIS A 338 -4.64 -0.33 -16.95
C HIS A 338 -5.16 -0.07 -18.36
N ARG A 339 -6.27 0.65 -18.46
CA ARG A 339 -6.84 1.08 -19.73
C ARG A 339 -5.94 2.05 -20.48
N GLN A 340 -5.31 3.00 -19.80
CA GLN A 340 -4.35 3.93 -20.41
C GLN A 340 -3.16 3.20 -21.02
N ILE A 341 -2.65 2.16 -20.36
CA ILE A 341 -1.54 1.34 -20.86
C ILE A 341 -1.98 0.47 -22.04
N GLU A 342 -3.17 -0.13 -21.98
CA GLU A 342 -3.77 -0.86 -23.11
C GLU A 342 -3.93 0.04 -24.35
N GLU A 343 -4.29 1.31 -24.15
CA GLU A 343 -4.44 2.32 -25.21
C GLU A 343 -3.11 2.79 -25.85
N LEU A 344 -1.96 2.47 -25.24
CA LEU A 344 -0.63 2.85 -25.78
C LEU A 344 -0.09 1.89 -26.85
N ASP A 345 -0.81 0.81 -27.17
CA ASP A 345 -0.44 -0.20 -28.17
C ASP A 345 1.01 -0.69 -28.01
N LEU A 346 1.43 -0.88 -26.76
CA LEU A 346 2.77 -1.34 -26.44
C LEU A 346 2.92 -2.83 -26.77
N PRO A 347 4.13 -3.27 -27.18
CA PRO A 347 4.47 -4.69 -27.22
C PRO A 347 4.04 -5.41 -25.95
N LEU A 348 3.46 -6.61 -26.09
CA LEU A 348 2.86 -7.39 -25.00
C LEU A 348 3.77 -7.50 -23.77
N TYR A 349 5.08 -7.70 -23.97
CA TYR A 349 6.04 -7.81 -22.88
C TYR A 349 6.16 -6.52 -22.05
N LEU A 350 6.08 -5.34 -22.67
CA LEU A 350 6.09 -4.05 -21.97
C LEU A 350 4.77 -3.81 -21.25
N ASN A 351 3.65 -4.14 -21.87
CA ASN A 351 2.35 -4.10 -21.22
C ASN A 351 2.33 -4.95 -19.95
N GLN A 352 2.79 -6.20 -20.05
CA GLN A 352 2.87 -7.10 -18.90
C GLN A 352 3.86 -6.60 -17.84
N MET A 353 5.01 -6.04 -18.25
CA MET A 353 5.98 -5.45 -17.33
C MET A 353 5.48 -4.18 -16.62
N ILE A 354 4.63 -3.36 -17.24
CA ILE A 354 4.10 -2.12 -16.64
C ILE A 354 2.85 -2.42 -15.80
N LEU A 355 1.99 -3.33 -16.26
CA LEU A 355 0.75 -3.74 -15.58
C LEU A 355 0.93 -4.84 -14.56
N LEU A 356 2.12 -5.41 -14.48
CA LEU A 356 2.50 -6.33 -13.41
C LEU A 356 1.68 -7.61 -13.49
N GLN A 357 1.42 -8.10 -14.70
CA GLN A 357 0.73 -9.37 -14.90
C GLN A 357 1.73 -10.50 -14.67
N ASP A 358 1.40 -11.43 -13.77
CA ASP A 358 2.30 -12.45 -13.20
C ASP A 358 2.79 -13.53 -14.21
N ASN A 359 2.62 -13.30 -15.52
CA ASN A 359 2.96 -14.25 -16.58
C ASN A 359 4.37 -14.09 -17.16
N ILE A 360 5.27 -13.34 -16.50
CA ILE A 360 6.65 -13.28 -16.94
C ILE A 360 7.39 -14.52 -16.43
N GLN A 361 7.27 -15.63 -17.16
CA GLN A 361 8.34 -16.61 -17.19
C GLN A 361 9.50 -15.94 -17.92
N LEU A 362 10.43 -15.36 -17.16
CA LEU A 362 11.75 -15.01 -17.67
C LEU A 362 12.41 -16.34 -18.07
N TYR A 363 12.37 -16.63 -19.37
CA TYR A 363 13.11 -17.74 -19.98
C TYR A 363 14.58 -17.40 -20.09
#